data_AF-F0TD43-F1
#
_entry.id   AF-F0TD43-F1
#
_cell.length_a   1.000
_cell.length_b   1.000
_cell.length_c   1.000
_cell.angle_alpha   90.00
_cell.angle_beta   90.00
_cell.angle_gamma   90.00
#
_symmetry.space_group_name_H-M   'P 1'
#
loop_
_entity.id
_entity.type
_entity.pdbx_description
1 polymer ?
#
loop_
_entity_poly.entity_id
_entity_poly.type
_entity_poly.pdbx_seq_one_letter_code
_entity_poly.pdbx_strand_id
1 'polypeptide(L)' 'MNRPPIDAETNNPDIQEVIKEKLLDAEIPGFQAEFDPLEAQMLGALTEDALSEQDALDSTIDHTAEVGYERG' A
#
# COMPACT_ATOMS: atom_id res chain seq x y z
N MET A 1 -16.96 -13.56 10.89
CA MET A 1 -15.93 -12.51 10.74
C MET A 1 -16.57 -11.16 10.99
N ASN A 2 -16.25 -10.51 12.11
CA ASN A 2 -16.64 -9.12 12.34
C ASN A 2 -15.59 -8.27 11.63
N ARG A 3 -15.91 -7.73 10.44
CA ARG A 3 -15.12 -6.64 9.88
C ARG A 3 -15.25 -5.46 10.85
N PRO A 4 -14.15 -4.82 11.29
CA PRO A 4 -14.24 -3.58 12.04
C PRO A 4 -14.99 -2.54 11.20
N PRO A 5 -15.66 -1.55 11.84
CA PRO A 5 -16.44 -0.54 11.14
C PRO A 5 -15.49 0.42 10.42
N ILE A 6 -15.03 0.04 9.23
CA ILE A 6 -14.23 0.88 8.31
C ILE A 6 -15.04 2.07 7.76
N ASP A 7 -16.35 2.07 7.98
CA ASP A 7 -17.37 2.87 7.34
C ASP A 7 -17.75 4.15 8.10
N ALA A 8 -17.44 4.28 9.39
CA ALA A 8 -17.80 5.47 10.15
C ALA A 8 -16.88 6.67 9.88
N GLU A 9 -15.56 6.44 9.71
CA GLU A 9 -14.59 7.50 9.42
C GLU A 9 -14.47 7.82 7.93
N THR A 10 -14.53 6.83 7.02
CA THR A 10 -14.46 7.07 5.56
C THR A 10 -15.70 7.79 5.00
N ASN A 11 -16.84 7.71 5.68
CA ASN A 11 -18.08 8.38 5.28
C ASN A 11 -18.27 9.76 5.94
N ASN A 12 -17.24 10.28 6.62
CA ASN A 12 -17.27 11.62 7.18
C ASN A 12 -17.07 12.67 6.06
N PRO A 13 -18.04 13.58 5.83
CA PRO A 13 -17.90 14.61 4.80
C PRO A 13 -16.68 15.52 5.00
N ASP A 14 -16.24 15.71 6.25
CA ASP A 14 -15.08 16.54 6.60
C ASP A 14 -13.78 15.99 5.98
N ILE A 15 -13.57 14.67 6.06
CA ILE A 15 -12.39 13.99 5.49
C ILE A 15 -12.42 14.06 3.96
N GLN A 16 -13.60 13.95 3.35
CA GLN A 16 -13.75 14.09 1.90
C GLN A 16 -13.42 15.50 1.40
N GLU A 17 -13.73 16.54 2.19
CA GLU A 17 -13.34 17.91 1.86
C GLU A 17 -11.83 18.12 1.99
N VAL A 18 -11.21 17.64 3.06
CA VAL A 18 -9.75 17.71 3.25
C VAL A 18 -8.99 17.00 2.12
N ILE A 19 -9.42 15.79 1.72
CA ILE A 19 -8.81 15.06 0.61
C ILE A 19 -8.90 15.86 -0.70
N LYS A 20 -10.05 16.52 -0.97
CA LYS A 20 -10.22 17.34 -2.17
C LYS A 20 -9.29 18.55 -2.17
N GLU A 21 -9.16 19.25 -1.05
CA GLU A 21 -8.23 20.38 -0.95
C GLU A 21 -6.79 19.94 -1.19
N LYS A 22 -6.36 18.86 -0.55
CA LYS A 22 -5.03 18.27 -0.76
C LYS A 22 -4.80 17.84 -2.22
N LEU A 23 -5.81 17.29 -2.91
CA LEU A 23 -5.71 16.94 -4.32
C LEU A 23 -5.55 18.16 -5.23
N LEU A 24 -6.25 19.27 -4.93
CA LEU A 24 -6.06 20.53 -5.66
C LEU A 24 -4.64 21.07 -5.46
N ASP A 25 -4.09 20.97 -4.26
CA ASP A 25 -2.71 21.35 -4.01
C ASP A 25 -1.71 20.45 -4.76
N ALA A 26 -2.01 19.15 -4.90
CA ALA A 26 -1.19 18.21 -5.66
C ALA A 26 -1.13 18.52 -7.17
N GLU A 27 -2.08 19.30 -7.71
CA GLU A 27 -2.03 19.79 -9.09
C GLU A 27 -0.99 20.93 -9.27
N ILE A 28 -0.51 21.52 -8.17
CA ILE A 28 0.52 22.56 -8.19
C ILE A 28 1.89 21.92 -8.42
N PRO A 29 2.60 22.26 -9.52
CA PRO A 29 3.91 21.70 -9.80
C PRO A 29 4.91 21.95 -8.66
N GLY A 30 5.51 20.88 -8.15
CA GLY A 30 6.48 20.94 -7.06
C GLY A 30 5.88 20.89 -5.65
N PHE A 31 4.55 20.82 -5.52
CA PHE A 31 3.89 20.49 -4.26
C PHE A 31 3.68 18.98 -4.15
N GLN A 32 4.00 18.42 -2.98
CA GLN A 32 3.74 17.01 -2.67
C GLN A 32 2.71 16.95 -1.55
N ALA A 33 1.49 16.54 -1.89
CA ALA A 33 0.43 16.34 -0.91
C ALA A 33 0.66 15.04 -0.14
N GLU A 34 0.57 15.11 1.19
CA GLU A 34 0.66 13.94 2.08
C GLU A 34 -0.74 13.44 2.42
N PHE A 35 -0.92 12.12 2.28
CA PHE A 35 -2.18 11.45 2.58
C PHE A 35 -1.97 10.40 3.67
N ASP A 36 -2.84 10.41 4.68
CA ASP A 36 -2.89 9.38 5.71
C ASP A 36 -3.30 8.02 5.11
N PRO A 37 -3.00 6.88 5.75
CA PRO A 37 -3.36 5.56 5.21
C PRO A 37 -4.85 5.42 4.88
N LEU A 38 -5.72 6.07 5.67
CA LEU A 38 -7.16 6.11 5.43
C LEU A 38 -7.50 6.91 4.16
N GLU A 39 -6.91 8.11 4.01
CA GLU A 39 -7.10 8.96 2.83
C GLU A 39 -6.57 8.30 1.56
N ALA A 40 -5.37 7.69 1.63
CA ALA A 40 -4.76 6.95 0.53
C ALA A 40 -5.61 5.73 0.11
N GLN A 41 -6.22 5.03 1.07
CA GLN A 41 -7.15 3.95 0.78
C GLN A 41 -8.41 4.47 0.05
N MET A 42 -8.95 5.61 0.48
CA MET A 42 -10.12 6.25 -0.17
C MET A 42 -9.81 6.72 -1.60
N LEU A 43 -8.57 7.16 -1.84
CA LEU A 43 -8.07 7.53 -3.16
C LEU A 43 -7.71 6.33 -4.05
N GLY A 44 -7.71 5.11 -3.50
CA GLY A 44 -7.18 3.93 -4.18
C GLY A 44 -5.67 4.01 -4.46
N ALA A 45 -4.97 4.93 -3.79
CA ALA A 45 -3.52 5.10 -3.89
C ALA A 45 -2.76 4.07 -3.04
N LEU A 46 -3.45 3.41 -2.11
CA LEU A 46 -2.93 2.22 -1.45
C LEU A 46 -2.95 1.05 -2.45
N THR A 47 -1.91 0.94 -3.28
CA THR A 47 -1.66 -0.27 -4.05
C THR A 47 -1.41 -1.40 -3.06
N GLU A 48 -2.12 -2.52 -3.20
CA GLU A 48 -1.83 -3.78 -2.48
C GLU A 48 -0.54 -4.42 -3.01
N ASP A 49 0.53 -3.63 -3.15
CA ASP A 49 1.88 -4.03 -3.54
C ASP A 49 2.67 -4.53 -2.31
N ALA A 50 1.97 -5.21 -1.39
CA ALA A 50 2.67 -6.09 -0.48
C ALA A 50 3.26 -7.19 -1.35
N LEU A 51 4.58 -7.41 -1.27
CA LEU A 51 5.26 -8.50 -1.97
C LEU A 51 4.40 -9.76 -1.91
N SER A 52 4.08 -10.32 -3.08
CA SER A 52 3.40 -11.61 -3.10
C SER A 52 4.29 -12.65 -2.40
N GLU A 53 3.70 -13.68 -1.78
CA GLU A 53 4.49 -14.75 -1.13
C GLU A 53 5.56 -15.31 -2.08
N GLN A 54 5.25 -15.37 -3.38
CA GLN A 54 6.20 -15.84 -4.39
C GLN A 54 7.31 -14.83 -4.69
N ASP A 55 7.01 -13.53 -4.79
CA ASP A 55 8.05 -12.51 -5.01
C ASP A 55 8.97 -12.36 -3.79
N ALA A 56 8.44 -12.55 -2.58
CA ALA A 56 9.23 -12.59 -1.35
C ALA A 56 10.17 -13.80 -1.30
N LEU A 57 9.70 -14.98 -1.75
CA LEU A 57 10.52 -16.18 -1.85
C LEU A 57 11.58 -16.09 -2.95
N ASP A 58 11.25 -15.52 -4.11
CA ASP A 58 12.17 -15.34 -5.24
C ASP A 58 13.31 -14.36 -4.92
N SER A 59 13.04 -13.36 -4.07
CA SER A 59 14.06 -12.43 -3.55
C SER A 59 15.03 -13.05 -2.53
N THR A 60 14.79 -14.30 -2.09
CA THR A 60 15.65 -14.97 -1.11
C THR A 60 16.95 -15.46 -1.77
N ILE A 61 18.02 -14.68 -1.61
CA ILE A 61 19.38 -14.99 -2.11
C ILE A 61 19.94 -16.29 -1.50
N ASP A 62 19.52 -16.65 -0.29
CA ASP A 62 19.92 -17.89 0.40
C ASP A 62 19.16 -19.15 -0.09
N HIS A 63 18.35 -19.06 -1.15
CA HIS A 63 17.93 -20.25 -1.88
C HIS A 63 19.10 -20.77 -2.74
N THR A 64 20.21 -21.09 -2.07
CA THR A 64 21.15 -22.08 -2.57
C THR A 64 20.32 -23.32 -2.81
N ALA A 65 19.92 -23.52 -4.08
CA ALA A 65 19.73 -24.84 -4.61
C ALA A 65 20.89 -25.66 -4.06
N GLU A 66 20.59 -26.62 -3.19
CA GLU A 66 21.51 -27.67 -2.78
C GLU A 66 22.08 -28.23 -4.10
N VAL A 67 23.19 -27.64 -4.53
CA VAL A 67 23.95 -28.07 -5.69
C VAL A 67 24.35 -29.47 -5.32
N GLY A 68 23.77 -30.44 -6.02
CA GLY A 68 23.95 -31.85 -5.78
C GLY A 68 25.41 -32.18 -5.57
N TYR A 69 25.82 -32.29 -4.31
CA TYR A 69 26.99 -33.04 -3.91
C TYR A 69 26.50 -34.44 -3.51
N GLU A 70 25.89 -35.15 -4.47
CA GLU A 70 25.91 -36.61 -4.41
C GLU A 70 27.33 -37.06 -4.76
N ARG A 71 28.08 -37.14 -3.66
CA ARG A 71 29.45 -37.59 -3.50
C ARG A 71 29.54 -39.10 -3.71
N GLY A 72 30.39 -39.51 -4.65
CA GLY A 72 31.19 -40.74 -4.59
C GLY A 72 30.49 -42.05 -4.95
#